data_AF-A0A2D5XYR5-F1
#
_entry.id   AF-A0A2D5XYR5-F1
#
_cell.length_a   1.000
_cell.length_b   1.000
_cell.length_c   1.000
_cell.angle_alpha   90.00
_cell.angle_beta   90.00
_cell.angle_gamma   90.00
#
_symmetry.space_group_name_H-M   'P 1'
#
loop_
_entity.id
_entity.type
_entity.pdbx_description
1 polymer ?
#
loop_
_entity_poly.entity_id
_entity_poly.type
_entity_poly.pdbx_seq_one_letter_code
_entity_poly.pdbx_strand_id
1 'polypeptide(L)'
;MKLIGYLIALAGIIGLAATTFPSILAEIPFLADYSTTNITLGSAALIILGILLAARGGKHKVKGSKEGEVPIYEGKKVIGYRRH
;
A
#
# COMPACT_ATOMS: atom_id res chain seq x y z
N MET A 1 -4.44 4.80 5.42
CA MET A 1 -4.34 3.34 5.14
C MET A 1 -3.36 3.00 4.02
N LYS A 2 -3.39 3.68 2.86
CA LYS A 2 -2.48 3.34 1.74
C LYS A 2 -0.99 3.46 2.09
N LEU A 3 -0.59 4.53 2.78
CA LEU A 3 0.80 4.73 3.22
C LEU A 3 1.31 3.58 4.11
N ILE A 4 0.50 3.17 5.09
CA ILE A 4 0.81 2.04 5.99
C ILE A 4 0.92 0.73 5.20
N GLY A 5 0.00 0.47 4.26
CA GLY A 5 0.10 -0.69 3.38
C GLY A 5 1.35 -0.70 2.52
N TYR A 6 1.77 0.46 1.99
CA TYR A 6 3.02 0.59 1.25
C TYR A 6 4.24 0.38 2.12
N LEU A 7 4.29 0.94 3.34
CA LEU A 7 5.39 0.73 4.28
C LEU A 7 5.54 -0.75 4.66
N ILE A 8 4.43 -1.43 4.90
CA ILE A 8 4.40 -2.87 5.21
C ILE A 8 4.87 -3.69 4.01
N ALA A 9 4.39 -3.37 2.81
CA ALA A 9 4.85 -4.03 1.58
C ALA A 9 6.34 -3.79 1.32
N LEU A 10 6.83 -2.56 1.56
CA LEU A 10 8.24 -2.21 1.42
C LEU A 10 9.11 -3.03 2.38
N ALA A 11 8.70 -3.13 3.65
CA ALA A 11 9.40 -3.95 4.65
C ALA A 11 9.45 -5.43 4.24
N GLY A 12 8.35 -5.97 3.70
CA GLY A 12 8.31 -7.33 3.17
C GLY A 12 9.24 -7.55 1.97
N ILE A 13 9.31 -6.57 1.05
CA ILE A 13 10.25 -6.61 -0.09
C ILE A 13 11.70 -6.59 0.39
N ILE A 14 12.02 -5.74 1.38
CA ILE A 14 13.36 -5.66 1.97
C ILE A 14 13.74 -7.00 2.63
N GLY A 15 12.81 -7.61 3.38
CA GLY A 15 13.04 -8.94 3.97
C GLY A 15 13.30 -10.03 2.92
N LEU A 16 12.56 -10.00 1.81
CA LEU A 16 12.75 -10.95 0.70
C LEU A 16 14.08 -10.69 -0.05
N ALA A 17 14.43 -9.43 -0.26
CA ALA A 17 15.72 -9.04 -0.82
C ALA A 17 16.88 -9.49 0.08
N ALA A 18 16.75 -9.38 1.40
CA ALA A 18 17.75 -9.84 2.36
C ALA A 18 17.99 -11.36 2.25
N THR A 19 16.95 -12.16 1.97
CA THR A 19 17.13 -13.61 1.73
C THR A 19 17.78 -13.95 0.39
N THR A 20 17.66 -13.06 -0.60
CA THR A 20 18.19 -13.28 -1.96
C THR A 20 19.64 -12.82 -2.08
N PHE A 21 20.01 -11.75 -1.37
CA PHE A 21 21.34 -11.15 -1.37
C PHE A 21 21.99 -11.32 0.01
N PRO A 22 22.92 -12.27 0.19
CA PRO A 22 23.59 -12.52 1.47
C PRO A 22 24.30 -11.29 2.04
N SER A 23 24.75 -10.38 1.18
CA SER A 23 25.38 -9.11 1.58
C SER A 23 24.45 -8.22 2.40
N ILE A 24 23.14 -8.24 2.12
CA ILE A 24 22.13 -7.46 2.84
C ILE A 24 21.80 -8.13 4.18
N LEU A 25 21.85 -9.46 4.23
CA LEU A 25 21.64 -10.23 5.45
C LEU A 25 22.77 -10.01 6.47
N ALA A 26 24.00 -9.78 5.99
CA ALA A 26 25.15 -9.45 6.84
C ALA A 26 25.06 -8.05 7.48
N GLU A 27 24.38 -7.09 6.83
CA GLU A 27 24.14 -5.75 7.40
C GLU A 27 23.03 -5.73 8.45
N ILE A 28 22.19 -6.77 8.49
CA ILE A 28 21.06 -6.87 9.42
C ILE A 28 21.26 -8.09 10.35
N PRO A 29 22.02 -7.93 11.44
CA PRO A 29 22.40 -9.06 12.31
C PRO A 29 21.19 -9.77 12.94
N PHE A 30 20.05 -9.08 13.11
CA PHE A 30 18.83 -9.69 13.63
C PHE A 30 18.23 -10.75 12.69
N LEU A 31 18.49 -10.66 11.37
CA LEU A 31 18.01 -11.64 10.38
C LEU A 31 18.98 -12.80 10.21
N ALA A 32 20.22 -12.69 10.69
CA ALA A 32 21.25 -13.73 10.55
C ALA A 32 21.00 -14.96 11.42
N ASP A 33 20.38 -14.79 12.59
CA ASP A 33 20.08 -15.89 13.53
C ASP A 33 18.84 -16.72 13.13
N TYR A 34 18.03 -16.23 12.19
CA TYR A 34 16.81 -16.91 11.77
C TYR A 34 17.06 -17.77 10.53
N SER A 35 16.44 -18.96 10.52
CA SER A 35 16.43 -19.80 9.33
C SER A 35 15.85 -19.03 8.13
N THR A 36 16.57 -19.06 7.01
CA THR A 36 16.18 -18.39 5.75
C THR A 36 14.78 -18.76 5.30
N THR A 37 14.34 -20.00 5.57
CA THR A 37 12.97 -20.46 5.32
C THR A 37 11.93 -19.66 6.09
N ASN A 38 12.18 -19.36 7.37
CA ASN A 38 11.25 -18.61 8.22
C ASN A 38 11.18 -17.14 7.80
N ILE A 39 12.33 -16.55 7.44
CA ILE A 39 12.40 -15.17 6.94
C ILE A 39 11.65 -15.04 5.62
N THR A 40 11.83 -16.00 4.72
CA THR A 40 11.15 -16.01 3.41
C THR A 40 9.64 -16.11 3.59
N LEU A 41 9.19 -17.01 4.47
CA LEU A 41 7.76 -17.21 4.75
C LEU A 41 7.14 -15.97 5.42
N GLY A 42 7.84 -15.36 6.38
CA GLY A 42 7.41 -14.12 7.04
C GLY A 42 7.35 -12.94 6.09
N SER A 43 8.36 -12.79 5.22
CA SER A 43 8.42 -11.74 4.20
C SER A 43 7.29 -11.90 3.17
N ALA A 44 7.04 -13.12 2.70
CA ALA A 44 5.93 -13.41 1.79
C ALA A 44 4.57 -13.06 2.42
N ALA A 45 4.35 -13.45 3.68
CA ALA A 45 3.13 -13.10 4.42
C ALA A 45 2.96 -11.58 4.57
N LEU A 46 4.04 -10.86 4.91
CA LEU A 46 4.06 -9.39 5.01
C LEU A 46 3.73 -8.70 3.69
N ILE A 47 4.29 -9.17 2.57
CA ILE A 47 3.98 -8.64 1.24
C ILE A 47 2.49 -8.84 0.94
N ILE A 48 1.95 -10.04 1.15
CA ILE A 48 0.53 -10.34 0.88
C ILE A 48 -0.37 -9.45 1.74
N LEU A 49 -0.10 -9.34 3.05
CA LEU A 49 -0.85 -8.46 3.96
C LEU A 49 -0.73 -6.98 3.57
N GLY A 50 0.47 -6.52 3.23
CA GLY A 50 0.73 -5.14 2.79
C GLY A 50 -0.03 -4.79 1.52
N ILE A 51 -0.01 -5.68 0.52
CA ILE A 51 -0.78 -5.54 -0.72
C ILE A 51 -2.29 -5.54 -0.42
N LEU A 52 -2.78 -6.47 0.40
CA LEU A 52 -4.20 -6.54 0.77
C LEU A 52 -4.67 -5.26 1.49
N LEU A 53 -3.87 -4.72 2.41
CA LEU A 53 -4.15 -3.48 3.12
C LEU A 53 -4.08 -2.26 2.20
N ALA A 54 -3.10 -2.20 1.30
CA ALA A 54 -2.98 -1.13 0.30
C ALA A 54 -4.15 -1.16 -0.69
N ALA A 55 -4.53 -2.34 -1.17
CA ALA A 55 -5.63 -2.55 -2.11
C ALA A 55 -7.00 -2.27 -1.46
N ARG A 56 -7.24 -2.74 -0.23
CA ARG A 56 -8.49 -2.44 0.51
C ARG A 56 -8.59 -0.97 0.91
N GLY A 57 -7.46 -0.31 1.18
CA GLY A 57 -7.39 1.14 1.39
C GLY A 57 -7.77 1.99 0.17
N GLY A 58 -7.95 1.37 -1.01
CA GLY A 58 -8.49 2.01 -2.21
C GLY A 58 -10.01 2.18 -2.22
N LYS A 59 -10.77 1.36 -1.48
CA LYS A 59 -12.25 1.35 -1.54
C LYS A 59 -12.93 2.39 -0.62
N HIS A 60 -12.18 3.28 0.01
CA HIS A 60 -12.70 4.42 0.76
C HIS A 60 -12.12 5.74 0.26
N LYS A 61 -12.32 6.01 -1.04
CA LYS A 61 -12.46 7.38 -1.56
C LYS A 61 -13.71 7.44 -2.44
N VAL A 62 -14.87 7.16 -1.82
CA VAL A 62 -16.15 7.64 -2.33
C VAL A 62 -16.79 8.46 -1.21
N LYS A 63 -16.30 9.69 -1.06
CA LYS A 63 -17.10 10.79 -0.51
C LYS A 63 -16.38 12.12 -0.75
N GLY A 64 -16.70 12.71 -1.91
CA GLY A 64 -16.88 14.15 -2.09
C GLY A 64 -15.78 15.11 -1.65
N SER A 65 -14.70 15.22 -2.42
CA SER A 65 -13.98 16.50 -2.51
C SER A 65 -14.11 17.07 -3.93
N LYS A 66 -15.36 17.25 -4.36
CA LYS A 66 -15.76 18.39 -5.18
C LYS A 66 -15.95 19.58 -4.25
N GLU A 67 -14.93 19.93 -3.46
CA GLU A 67 -14.97 21.02 -2.47
C GLU A 67 -15.14 22.42 -3.11
N GLY A 68 -15.31 22.50 -4.44
CA GLY A 68 -15.62 23.76 -5.13
C GLY A 68 -16.31 23.58 -6.47
N GLU A 69 -16.97 22.43 -6.73
CA GLU A 69 -17.67 22.22 -8.00
C GLU A 69 -19.19 22.26 -7.83
N VAL A 70 -19.81 23.37 -8.25
CA VAL A 70 -21.27 23.54 -8.23
C VAL A 70 -21.85 22.82 -9.45
N PRO A 71 -22.77 21.84 -9.29
CA PRO A 71 -23.46 21.23 -10.43
C PRO A 71 -24.28 22.27 -11.20
N ILE A 72 -24.15 22.25 -12.53
CA ILE A 72 -24.96 23.05 -13.46
C ILE A 72 -26.16 22.20 -13.86
N TYR A 73 -27.37 22.72 -13.65
CA TYR A 73 -28.62 22.05 -13.99
C TYR A 73 -29.27 22.64 -15.23
N GLU A 74 -29.84 21.79 -16.07
CA GLU A 74 -30.81 22.15 -17.11
C GLU A 74 -32.13 21.45 -16.77
N GLY A 75 -33.08 22.23 -16.25
CA GLY A 75 -34.30 21.69 -15.64
C GLY A 75 -33.98 20.75 -14.48
N LYS A 76 -34.34 19.47 -14.61
CA LYS A 76 -34.10 18.42 -13.58
C LYS A 76 -32.85 17.59 -13.82
N LYS A 77 -32.03 17.88 -14.84
CA LYS A 77 -30.86 17.08 -15.21
C LYS A 77 -29.57 17.86 -14.97
N VAL A 78 -28.57 17.21 -14.36
CA VAL A 78 -27.22 17.79 -14.23
C VAL A 78 -26.53 17.69 -15.58
N ILE A 79 -26.17 18.84 -16.14
CA ILE A 79 -25.49 18.94 -17.46
C ILE A 79 -23.99 19.17 -17.32
N GLY A 80 -23.52 19.56 -16.13
CA GLY A 80 -22.09 19.77 -15.91
C GLY A 80 -21.79 20.15 -14.48
N TYR A 81 -20.53 20.51 -14.23
CA TYR A 81 -20.07 21.01 -12.94
C TYR A 81 -19.16 22.21 -13.19
N ARG A 82 -19.43 23.33 -12.54
CA ARG A 82 -18.62 24.56 -12.62
C ARG A 82 -17.63 24.59 -11.48
N ARG A 83 -16.35 24.78 -11.78
CA ARG A 83 -15.31 25.10 -10.80
C ARG A 83 -15.41 26.58 -10.42
N HIS A 84 -15.29 26.87 -9.14
CA HIS A 84 -15.14 28.24 -8.65
C HIS A 84 -13.70 28.73 -8.76
#